data_AF-A0A382VUD4-F1
#
_entry.id   AF-A0A382VUD4-F1
#
_cell.length_a   1.000
_cell.length_b   1.000
_cell.length_c   1.000
_cell.angle_alpha   90.00
_cell.angle_beta   90.00
_cell.angle_gamma   90.00
#
_symmetry.space_group_name_H-M   'P 1'
#
loop_
_entity.id
_entity.type
_entity.pdbx_description
1 polymer ?
#
loop_
_entity_poly.entity_id
_entity_poly.type
_entity_poly.pdbx_seq_one_letter_code
_entity_poly.pdbx_strand_id
1 'polypeptide(L)'
;GASQIILLPLLVPIFGIEEFEYGIVAGLSVYAVAQVVAAASTIGPQAVNVATLVKLTRVILLAPLILILKFFFKSENSYKSNDRFHTKIFKFLPWFIIGFLCLCLLRSINIIDQNLGQDIRSIAKYLFIISMIAIGLSVDIKKIIEVGPRVAITIISIITFMVCLGVISSKVI
;
A
#
# COMPACT_ATOMS: atom_id res chain seq x y z
N GLY A 1 -9.19 -5.90 4.45
CA GLY A 1 -9.29 -5.38 3.07
C GLY A 1 -10.63 -4.72 2.86
N ALA A 2 -11.61 -5.44 2.33
CA ALA A 2 -12.96 -4.90 2.07
C ALA A 2 -13.65 -4.33 3.32
N SER A 3 -13.47 -4.96 4.49
CA SER A 3 -13.96 -4.45 5.77
C SER A 3 -13.44 -3.05 6.10
N GLN A 4 -12.18 -2.74 5.77
CA GLN A 4 -11.60 -1.42 6.04
C GLN A 4 -12.23 -0.33 5.17
N ILE A 5 -12.61 -0.65 3.92
CA ILE A 5 -13.28 0.30 3.03
C ILE A 5 -14.65 0.69 3.59
N ILE A 6 -15.34 -0.24 4.24
CA ILE A 6 -16.69 -0.04 4.77
C ILE A 6 -16.64 0.58 6.17
N LEU A 7 -15.83 0.03 7.08
CA LEU A 7 -15.80 0.50 8.46
C LEU A 7 -15.09 1.84 8.64
N LEU A 8 -14.03 2.13 7.88
CA LEU A 8 -13.21 3.32 8.12
C LEU A 8 -14.01 4.63 7.94
N PRO A 9 -14.78 4.82 6.84
CA PRO A 9 -15.60 6.02 6.68
C PRO A 9 -16.65 6.20 7.78
N LEU A 10 -17.16 5.11 8.35
CA LEU A 10 -18.13 5.14 9.46
C LEU A 10 -17.55 5.73 10.75
N LEU A 11 -16.22 5.75 10.93
CA LEU A 11 -15.59 6.42 12.07
C LEU A 11 -15.65 7.95 11.97
N VAL A 12 -15.78 8.52 10.77
CA VAL A 12 -15.83 9.98 10.56
C VAL A 12 -16.97 10.66 11.31
N PRO A 13 -18.25 10.25 11.15
CA PRO A 13 -19.35 10.88 11.87
C PRO A 13 -19.32 10.59 13.39
N ILE A 14 -18.65 9.52 13.83
CA ILE A 14 -18.55 9.15 15.26
C ILE A 14 -17.53 10.03 15.99
N PHE A 15 -16.41 10.36 15.32
CA PHE A 15 -15.29 11.06 15.92
C PHE A 15 -15.09 12.51 15.41
N GLY A 16 -15.87 12.95 14.43
CA GLY A 16 -15.78 14.31 13.88
C GLY A 16 -14.48 14.58 13.11
N ILE A 17 -13.96 13.56 12.42
CA ILE A 17 -12.64 13.59 11.75
C ILE A 17 -12.70 14.46 10.49
N GLU A 18 -11.74 15.38 10.31
CA GLU A 18 -11.67 16.19 9.09
C GLU A 18 -11.12 15.40 7.89
N GLU A 19 -11.35 15.90 6.65
CA GLU A 19 -10.91 15.20 5.42
C GLU A 19 -9.40 14.90 5.42
N PHE A 20 -8.58 15.83 5.91
CA PHE A 20 -7.13 15.68 5.97
C PHE A 20 -6.71 14.55 6.92
N GLU A 21 -7.23 14.57 8.15
CA GLU A 21 -6.95 13.57 9.19
C GLU A 21 -7.39 12.17 8.74
N TYR A 22 -8.60 12.08 8.17
CA TYR A 22 -9.10 10.84 7.62
C TYR A 22 -8.19 10.32 6.51
N GLY A 23 -7.68 11.22 5.67
CA GLY A 23 -6.71 10.88 4.63
C GLY A 23 -5.46 10.20 5.20
N ILE A 24 -4.89 10.73 6.29
CA ILE A 24 -3.74 10.12 6.98
C ILE A 24 -4.10 8.73 7.51
N VAL A 25 -5.20 8.61 8.23
CA VAL A 25 -5.66 7.35 8.83
C VAL A 25 -5.91 6.29 7.76
N ALA A 26 -6.59 6.65 6.67
CA ALA A 26 -6.85 5.75 5.55
C ALA A 26 -5.56 5.31 4.85
N GLY A 27 -4.62 6.22 4.60
CA GLY A 27 -3.34 5.92 3.99
C GLY A 27 -2.45 4.99 4.84
N LEU A 28 -2.51 5.11 6.17
CA LEU A 28 -1.75 4.28 7.11
C LEU A 28 -2.38 2.90 7.33
N SER A 29 -3.71 2.82 7.44
CA SER A 29 -4.41 1.61 7.90
C SER A 29 -4.84 0.67 6.77
N VAL A 30 -5.25 1.21 5.62
CA VAL A 30 -5.84 0.40 4.56
C VAL A 30 -4.76 -0.34 3.79
N TYR A 31 -4.98 -1.62 3.54
CA TYR A 31 -3.96 -2.54 3.05
C TYR A 31 -3.42 -2.19 1.65
N ALA A 32 -4.29 -1.90 0.68
CA ALA A 32 -3.90 -1.68 -0.72
C ALA A 32 -4.29 -0.30 -1.23
N VAL A 33 -3.52 0.24 -2.19
CA VAL A 33 -3.70 1.60 -2.75
C VAL A 33 -5.11 1.83 -3.27
N ALA A 34 -5.67 0.88 -4.05
CA ALA A 34 -7.01 1.04 -4.58
C ALA A 34 -8.09 1.05 -3.48
N GLN A 35 -7.89 0.27 -2.42
CA GLN A 35 -8.79 0.24 -1.28
C GLN A 35 -8.73 1.57 -0.51
N VAL A 36 -7.52 2.16 -0.37
CA VAL A 36 -7.32 3.48 0.23
C VAL A 36 -8.10 4.54 -0.55
N VAL A 37 -7.93 4.57 -1.87
CA VAL A 37 -8.60 5.55 -2.74
C VAL A 37 -10.12 5.38 -2.68
N ALA A 38 -10.62 4.14 -2.70
CA ALA A 38 -12.04 3.85 -2.56
C ALA A 38 -12.59 4.36 -1.22
N ALA A 39 -11.91 4.06 -0.11
CA ALA A 39 -12.32 4.49 1.23
C ALA A 39 -12.21 6.00 1.45
N ALA A 40 -11.28 6.69 0.78
CA ALA A 40 -11.10 8.14 0.86
C ALA A 40 -12.09 8.90 -0.02
N SER A 41 -12.47 8.33 -1.17
CA SER A 41 -13.42 8.96 -2.08
C SER A 41 -14.82 9.13 -1.52
N THR A 42 -15.19 8.38 -0.48
CA THR A 42 -16.48 8.53 0.21
C THR A 42 -16.51 9.72 1.16
N ILE A 43 -15.34 10.25 1.56
CA ILE A 43 -15.22 11.38 2.48
C ILE A 43 -15.03 12.69 1.72
N GLY A 44 -14.05 12.74 0.81
CA GLY A 44 -13.83 13.95 0.02
C GLY A 44 -12.54 13.96 -0.80
N PRO A 45 -12.39 14.93 -1.70
CA PRO A 45 -11.24 15.00 -2.61
C PRO A 45 -9.93 15.29 -1.87
N GLN A 46 -9.95 16.04 -0.76
CA GLN A 46 -8.71 16.25 0.02
C GLN A 46 -8.26 14.95 0.68
N ALA A 47 -9.19 14.19 1.26
CA ALA A 47 -8.90 12.88 1.85
C ALA A 47 -8.23 11.93 0.84
N VAL A 48 -8.71 11.89 -0.40
CA VAL A 48 -8.12 11.05 -1.47
C VAL A 48 -6.67 11.43 -1.75
N ASN A 49 -6.39 12.73 -1.87
CA ASN A 49 -5.06 13.22 -2.16
C ASN A 49 -4.08 12.87 -1.03
N VAL A 50 -4.46 13.16 0.22
CA VAL A 50 -3.64 12.89 1.41
C VAL A 50 -3.42 11.38 1.58
N ALA A 51 -4.48 10.58 1.48
CA ALA A 51 -4.38 9.13 1.66
C ALA A 51 -3.51 8.47 0.60
N THR A 52 -3.63 8.91 -0.66
CA THR A 52 -2.78 8.42 -1.76
C THR A 52 -1.33 8.79 -1.52
N LEU A 53 -1.06 10.03 -1.12
CA LEU A 53 0.30 10.50 -0.80
C LEU A 53 0.91 9.64 0.31
N VAL A 54 0.23 9.49 1.45
CA VAL A 54 0.72 8.68 2.58
C VAL A 54 1.00 7.24 2.14
N LYS A 55 0.11 6.65 1.35
CA LYS A 55 0.26 5.27 0.87
C LYS A 55 1.44 5.11 -0.09
N LEU A 56 1.60 6.01 -1.05
CA LEU A 56 2.70 5.99 -2.01
C LEU A 56 4.04 6.26 -1.33
N THR A 57 4.10 7.16 -0.35
CA THR A 57 5.30 7.38 0.45
C THR A 57 5.76 6.09 1.13
N ARG A 58 4.84 5.29 1.70
CA ARG A 58 5.22 3.98 2.26
C ARG A 58 5.75 3.02 1.21
N VAL A 59 5.18 3.01 0.02
CA VAL A 59 5.66 2.18 -1.10
C VAL A 59 7.08 2.57 -1.49
N ILE A 60 7.39 3.86 -1.56
CA ILE A 60 8.73 4.37 -1.82
C ILE A 60 9.68 4.01 -0.67
N LEU A 61 9.24 4.19 0.59
CA LEU A 61 10.02 3.90 1.79
C LEU A 61 10.34 2.41 1.98
N LEU A 62 9.68 1.49 1.28
CA LEU A 62 10.08 0.08 1.26
C LEU A 62 11.50 -0.11 0.71
N ALA A 63 11.90 0.64 -0.34
CA ALA A 63 13.26 0.55 -0.87
C ALA A 63 14.35 0.91 0.16
N PRO A 64 14.34 2.09 0.80
CA PRO A 64 15.31 2.43 1.82
C PRO A 64 15.21 1.52 3.05
N LEU A 65 14.00 1.11 3.46
CA LEU A 65 13.84 0.16 4.56
C LEU A 65 14.54 -1.19 4.27
N ILE A 66 14.38 -1.74 3.07
CA ILE A 66 15.03 -3.00 2.66
C ILE A 66 16.57 -2.84 2.64
N LEU A 67 17.08 -1.71 2.15
CA LEU A 67 18.52 -1.41 2.15
C LEU A 67 19.09 -1.35 3.57
N ILE A 68 18.39 -0.67 4.48
CA ILE A 68 18.76 -0.58 5.90
C ILE A 68 18.72 -1.96 6.54
N LEU A 69 17.64 -2.72 6.38
CA LEU A 69 17.52 -4.06 6.93
C LEU A 69 18.63 -4.99 6.43
N LYS A 70 19.04 -4.89 5.16
CA LYS A 70 20.19 -5.67 4.65
C LYS A 70 21.52 -5.28 5.30
N PHE A 71 21.70 -3.99 5.58
CA PHE A 71 22.90 -3.49 6.23
C PHE A 71 23.00 -3.97 7.69
N PHE A 72 21.89 -3.92 8.43
CA PHE A 72 21.82 -4.37 9.82
C PHE A 72 21.76 -5.91 9.96
N PHE A 73 20.99 -6.59 9.11
CA PHE A 73 20.85 -8.05 9.07
C PHE A 73 21.78 -8.64 8.01
N LYS A 74 23.08 -8.35 8.13
CA LYS A 74 24.13 -8.98 7.31
C LYS A 74 24.17 -10.47 7.68
N SER A 75 23.49 -11.30 6.89
CA SER A 75 23.50 -12.76 7.06
C SER A 75 24.94 -13.29 7.11
N GLU A 76 25.32 -13.93 8.22
CA GLU A 76 26.63 -14.58 8.44
C GLU A 76 26.96 -15.65 7.38
N ASN A 77 26.00 -16.07 6.57
CA ASN A 77 26.20 -17.04 5.48
C ASN A 77 26.78 -16.45 4.17
N SER A 78 27.24 -15.20 4.15
CA SER A 78 27.83 -14.58 2.93
C SER A 78 29.37 -14.61 2.84
N TYR A 79 30.06 -15.48 3.59
CA TYR A 79 31.53 -15.62 3.53
C TYR A 79 32.09 -16.30 2.26
N LYS A 80 31.25 -16.65 1.29
CA LYS A 80 31.69 -17.18 -0.02
C LYS A 80 30.90 -16.53 -1.14
N SER A 81 31.31 -15.36 -1.60
CA SER A 81 31.22 -14.91 -3.01
C SER A 81 31.80 -13.51 -3.11
N ASN A 82 33.00 -13.42 -3.68
CA ASN A 82 33.68 -12.19 -4.08
C ASN A 82 33.02 -11.56 -5.33
N ASP A 83 31.68 -11.50 -5.36
CA ASP A 83 30.92 -11.17 -6.56
C ASP A 83 29.88 -10.07 -6.26
N ARG A 84 30.26 -8.85 -6.64
CA ARG A 84 29.43 -7.69 -7.00
C ARG A 84 28.28 -7.35 -6.04
N PHE A 85 28.59 -6.46 -5.09
CA PHE A 85 27.62 -5.80 -4.22
C PHE A 85 26.42 -5.17 -4.99
N HIS A 86 26.66 -4.69 -6.22
CA HIS A 86 25.65 -4.12 -7.11
C HIS A 86 24.63 -5.13 -7.65
N THR A 87 24.99 -6.38 -7.93
CA THR A 87 24.05 -7.36 -8.53
C THR A 87 23.11 -8.01 -7.53
N LYS A 88 23.44 -8.03 -6.23
CA LYS A 88 22.52 -8.51 -5.18
C LYS A 88 21.44 -7.50 -4.82
N ILE A 89 21.70 -6.19 -4.87
CA ILE A 89 20.68 -5.17 -4.49
C ILE A 89 19.45 -5.25 -5.39
N PHE A 90 19.65 -5.33 -6.71
CA PHE A 90 18.54 -5.41 -7.67
C PHE A 90 17.75 -6.72 -7.59
N LYS A 91 18.33 -7.79 -7.01
CA LYS A 91 17.65 -9.07 -6.83
C LYS A 91 16.70 -9.09 -5.62
N PHE A 92 16.92 -8.20 -4.65
CA PHE A 92 16.11 -8.11 -3.43
C PHE A 92 15.15 -6.91 -3.41
N LEU A 93 15.40 -5.87 -4.20
CA LEU A 93 14.41 -4.82 -4.41
C LEU A 93 13.29 -5.40 -5.29
N PRO A 94 12.03 -5.39 -4.82
CA PRO A 94 10.91 -5.76 -5.68
C PRO A 94 10.96 -4.95 -6.97
N TRP A 95 10.95 -5.64 -8.11
CA TRP A 95 11.15 -4.99 -9.41
C TRP A 95 10.12 -3.87 -9.67
N PHE A 96 8.91 -3.98 -9.09
CA PHE A 96 7.86 -2.96 -9.19
C PHE A 96 8.31 -1.61 -8.63
N ILE A 97 9.21 -1.57 -7.63
CA ILE A 97 9.70 -0.31 -7.05
C ILE A 97 10.56 0.43 -8.06
N ILE A 98 11.43 -0.29 -8.77
CA ILE A 98 12.29 0.28 -9.82
C ILE A 98 11.42 0.84 -10.95
N GLY A 99 10.39 0.09 -11.38
CA GLY A 99 9.42 0.56 -12.37
C GLY A 99 8.66 1.81 -11.91
N PHE A 100 8.17 1.82 -10.66
CA PHE A 100 7.48 2.97 -10.07
C PHE A 100 8.37 4.22 -10.05
N LEU A 101 9.61 4.07 -9.60
CA LEU A 101 10.54 5.20 -9.46
C LEU A 101 10.95 5.76 -10.83
N CYS A 102 11.15 4.89 -11.83
CA CYS A 102 11.38 5.30 -13.22
C CYS A 102 10.20 6.10 -13.79
N LEU A 103 8.97 5.60 -13.64
CA LEU A 103 7.76 6.30 -14.11
C LEU A 103 7.55 7.64 -13.38
N CYS A 104 7.85 7.69 -12.09
CA CYS A 104 7.78 8.93 -11.31
C CYS A 104 8.76 9.98 -11.82
N LEU A 105 10.00 9.57 -12.15
CA LEU A 105 11.00 10.45 -12.76
C LEU A 105 10.56 10.93 -14.15
N LEU A 106 10.11 10.02 -15.03
CA LEU A 106 9.61 10.35 -16.37
C LEU A 106 8.46 11.36 -16.33
N ARG A 107 7.56 11.23 -15.34
CA ARG A 107 6.49 12.20 -15.10
C ARG A 107 7.03 13.52 -14.54
N SER A 108 8.00 13.47 -13.63
CA SER A 108 8.58 14.68 -13.01
C SER A 108 9.35 15.56 -13.98
N ILE A 109 9.98 14.97 -15.02
CA ILE A 109 10.69 15.70 -16.07
C ILE A 109 9.79 16.07 -17.26
N ASN A 110 8.46 15.93 -17.12
CA ASN A 110 7.46 16.21 -18.17
C ASN A 110 7.63 15.44 -19.49
N ILE A 111 8.38 14.33 -19.51
CA ILE A 111 8.41 13.44 -20.70
C ILE A 111 7.03 12.78 -20.89
N ILE A 112 6.37 12.43 -19.79
CA ILE A 112 4.97 12.00 -19.82
C ILE A 112 4.12 13.25 -19.63
N ASP A 113 3.60 13.79 -20.73
CA ASP A 113 2.68 14.94 -20.74
C ASP A 113 1.30 14.58 -20.13
N GLN A 114 0.49 15.58 -19.78
CA GLN A 114 -0.79 15.43 -19.09
C GLN A 114 -1.81 14.59 -19.86
N ASN A 115 -1.86 14.70 -21.19
CA ASN A 115 -2.73 13.88 -22.04
C ASN A 115 -2.31 12.40 -22.02
N LEU A 116 -1.02 12.12 -22.30
CA LEU A 116 -0.44 10.77 -22.18
C LEU A 116 -0.64 10.18 -20.79
N GLY A 117 -0.50 11.00 -19.74
CA GLY A 117 -0.74 10.59 -18.36
C GLY A 117 -2.18 10.17 -18.09
N GLN A 118 -3.17 10.85 -18.68
CA GLN A 118 -4.59 10.48 -18.54
C GLN A 118 -4.91 9.16 -19.26
N ASP A 119 -4.35 8.94 -20.45
CA ASP A 119 -4.52 7.71 -21.20
C ASP A 119 -3.90 6.52 -20.45
N ILE A 120 -2.65 6.68 -19.97
CA ILE A 120 -1.96 5.69 -19.15
C ILE A 120 -2.79 5.36 -17.89
N ARG A 121 -3.33 6.38 -17.21
CA ARG A 121 -4.13 6.18 -16.00
C ARG A 121 -5.43 5.44 -16.29
N SER A 122 -6.06 5.72 -17.43
CA SER A 122 -7.29 5.05 -17.86
C SER A 122 -7.04 3.59 -18.19
N ILE A 123 -5.98 3.29 -18.96
CA ILE A 123 -5.56 1.91 -19.28
C ILE A 123 -5.20 1.16 -17.99
N ALA A 124 -4.42 1.80 -17.10
CA ALA A 124 -4.04 1.22 -15.81
C ALA A 124 -5.27 0.87 -14.96
N LYS A 125 -6.32 1.70 -14.98
CA LYS A 125 -7.59 1.42 -14.28
C LYS A 125 -8.23 0.12 -14.78
N TYR A 126 -8.32 -0.08 -16.09
CA TYR A 126 -8.90 -1.30 -16.66
C TYR A 126 -8.06 -2.55 -16.36
N LEU A 127 -6.74 -2.47 -16.55
CA LEU A 127 -5.81 -3.57 -16.20
C LEU A 127 -5.88 -3.92 -14.71
N PHE A 128 -6.03 -2.90 -13.86
CA PHE A 128 -6.18 -3.06 -12.42
C PHE A 128 -7.46 -3.82 -12.06
N ILE A 129 -8.59 -3.46 -12.69
CA ILE A 129 -9.87 -4.16 -12.48
C ILE A 129 -9.73 -5.63 -12.90
N ILE A 130 -9.15 -5.91 -14.07
CA ILE A 130 -8.93 -7.28 -14.56
C ILE A 130 -8.06 -8.08 -13.58
N SER A 131 -6.99 -7.48 -13.06
CA SER A 131 -6.11 -8.11 -12.08
C SER A 131 -6.84 -8.42 -10.76
N MET A 132 -7.69 -7.53 -10.27
CA MET A 132 -8.49 -7.77 -9.06
C MET A 132 -9.51 -8.89 -9.26
N ILE A 133 -10.12 -8.99 -10.44
CA ILE A 133 -11.01 -10.11 -10.80
C ILE A 133 -10.23 -11.42 -10.80
N ALA A 134 -9.05 -11.46 -11.43
CA ALA A 134 -8.21 -12.66 -11.50
C ALA A 134 -7.76 -13.14 -10.11
N ILE A 135 -7.40 -12.20 -9.20
CA ILE A 135 -7.09 -12.53 -7.81
C ILE A 135 -8.31 -13.16 -7.14
N GLY A 136 -9.51 -12.59 -7.32
CA GLY A 136 -10.75 -13.14 -6.77
C GLY A 136 -11.07 -14.55 -7.28
N LEU A 137 -10.87 -14.80 -8.58
CA LEU A 137 -11.07 -16.12 -9.19
C LEU A 137 -10.02 -17.16 -8.75
N SER A 138 -8.83 -16.71 -8.33
CA SER A 138 -7.78 -17.57 -7.80
C SER A 138 -8.01 -17.98 -6.34
N VAL A 139 -9.02 -17.40 -5.67
CA VAL A 139 -9.35 -17.73 -4.29
C VAL A 139 -10.13 -19.04 -4.22
N ASP A 140 -9.51 -20.05 -3.60
CA ASP A 140 -10.17 -21.30 -3.24
C ASP A 140 -10.93 -21.13 -1.92
N ILE A 141 -12.24 -20.91 -2.02
CA ILE A 141 -13.12 -20.71 -0.86
C ILE A 141 -13.10 -21.93 0.07
N LYS A 142 -12.92 -23.15 -0.45
CA LYS A 142 -12.90 -24.36 0.37
C LYS A 142 -11.68 -24.40 1.29
N LYS A 143 -10.51 -24.02 0.77
CA LYS A 143 -9.29 -23.89 1.57
C LYS A 143 -9.39 -22.80 2.63
N ILE A 144 -10.07 -21.69 2.34
CA ILE A 144 -10.30 -20.63 3.33
C ILE A 144 -11.14 -21.16 4.50
N ILE A 145 -12.17 -21.96 4.21
CA ILE A 145 -13.05 -22.54 5.23
C ILE A 145 -12.30 -23.59 6.07
N GLU A 146 -11.44 -24.41 5.45
CA GLU A 146 -10.61 -25.41 6.15
C GLU A 146 -9.58 -24.80 7.10
N VAL A 147 -8.97 -23.68 6.73
CA VAL A 147 -8.01 -22.94 7.57
C VAL A 147 -8.67 -22.39 8.86
N GLY A 148 -10.00 -22.24 8.85
CA GLY A 148 -10.83 -22.14 10.03
C GLY A 148 -10.76 -20.82 10.82
N PRO A 149 -11.51 -20.73 11.94
CA PRO A 149 -11.70 -19.50 12.72
C PRO A 149 -10.41 -18.96 13.37
N ARG A 150 -9.38 -19.79 13.57
CA ARG A 150 -8.11 -19.36 14.15
C ARG A 150 -7.40 -18.29 13.32
N VAL A 151 -7.35 -18.45 12.00
CA VAL A 151 -6.71 -17.45 11.13
C VAL A 151 -7.57 -16.20 11.00
N ALA A 152 -8.89 -16.33 10.99
CA ALA A 152 -9.80 -15.19 11.01
C ALA A 152 -9.59 -14.33 12.28
N ILE A 153 -9.48 -14.95 13.46
CA ILE A 153 -9.24 -14.24 14.72
C ILE A 153 -7.90 -13.49 14.69
N THR A 154 -6.82 -14.12 14.20
CA THR A 154 -5.51 -13.47 14.09
C THR A 154 -5.54 -12.26 13.16
N ILE A 155 -6.20 -12.38 11.99
CA ILE A 155 -6.34 -11.29 11.03
C ILE A 155 -7.18 -10.14 11.64
N ILE A 156 -8.29 -10.45 12.30
CA ILE A 156 -9.11 -9.45 12.99
C ILE A 156 -8.28 -8.74 14.07
N SER A 157 -7.52 -9.47 14.88
CA SER A 157 -6.70 -8.91 15.96
C SER A 157 -5.64 -7.95 15.42
N ILE A 158 -4.96 -8.31 14.33
CA ILE A 158 -3.95 -7.46 13.69
C ILE A 158 -4.59 -6.19 13.11
N ILE A 159 -5.75 -6.31 12.47
CA ILE A 159 -6.46 -5.16 11.89
C ILE A 159 -6.90 -4.20 13.00
N THR A 160 -7.49 -4.70 14.08
CA THR A 160 -7.92 -3.88 15.22
C THR A 160 -6.74 -3.16 15.85
N PHE A 161 -5.60 -3.84 16.04
CA PHE A 161 -4.39 -3.24 16.58
C PHE A 161 -3.85 -2.10 15.70
N MET A 162 -3.78 -2.32 14.38
CA MET A 162 -3.35 -1.29 13.41
C MET A 162 -4.27 -0.06 13.41
N VAL A 163 -5.59 -0.26 13.49
CA VAL A 163 -6.56 0.84 13.53
C VAL A 163 -6.40 1.66 14.81
N CYS A 164 -6.25 1.00 15.95
CA CYS A 164 -6.07 1.67 17.25
C CYS A 164 -4.80 2.54 17.26
N LEU A 165 -3.67 2.00 16.78
CA LEU A 165 -2.42 2.76 16.62
C LEU A 165 -2.58 3.97 15.69
N GLY A 166 -3.29 3.81 14.57
CA GLY A 166 -3.53 4.91 13.63
C GLY A 166 -4.31 6.06 14.24
N VAL A 167 -5.37 5.77 14.99
CA VAL A 167 -6.19 6.79 15.68
C VAL A 167 -5.38 7.52 16.75
N ILE A 168 -4.58 6.80 17.54
CA ILE A 168 -3.73 7.39 18.58
C ILE A 168 -2.66 8.31 17.95
N SER A 169 -1.99 7.86 16.90
CA SER A 169 -0.98 8.66 16.19
C SER A 169 -1.56 9.93 15.58
N SER A 170 -2.82 9.91 15.13
CA SER A 170 -3.49 11.07 14.54
C SER A 170 -3.88 12.14 15.56
N LYS A 171 -3.96 11.82 16.86
CA LYS A 171 -4.27 12.79 17.93
C LYS A 171 -3.03 13.40 18.59
N VAL A 172 -1.86 12.84 18.33
CA VAL A 172 -0.58 13.28 18.92
C VAL A 172 0.19 14.22 17.97
N ILE A 173 -0.18 14.23 16.70
CA ILE A 173 0.31 15.11 15.64
C ILE A 173 -0.74 16.18 15.38
#